data_AF-A0A397FN06-F1
#
_entry.id   AF-A0A397FN06-F1
#
_cell.length_a   1.000
_cell.length_b   1.000
_cell.length_c   1.000
_cell.angle_alpha   90.00
_cell.angle_beta   90.00
_cell.angle_gamma   90.00
#
_symmetry.space_group_name_H-M   'P 1'
#
loop_
_entity.id
_entity.type
_entity.pdbx_description
1 polymer ?
#
loop_
_entity_poly.entity_id
_entity_poly.type
_entity_poly.pdbx_seq_one_letter_code
_entity_poly.pdbx_strand_id
1 'polypeptide(L)'
;MPKWCTNCNCYQQSTYEKYAHVADQLGLTSEADNKCSACLKYNTFVSSRPIQPSVPGGVKYLRMQDIHGGNWYDRFGISSYEADKLDKMGLSPRSTTQISGGGVRPFESTPGNSLNRNDVVKVLECEKVAQSNSYNFPYELRGEGKIKALTFFSTWFSPNCAMIIGSNNDVWVVVYEPRVRQMMENLQVVKANSSSSWANAISKNDRLIFEWTSDNSYSPLLSLDPSTGVCLYVSLPLVIESNLPTYISNPDDYLKPFDVVKIRRDWGYEHVLIYLGSGQVLHIWDPNGGLLGKKERQKANIHPWNVVIGNNATSITRYNATIPFKHQDKVIEHMARALCSQEYDTGTYNLFLKNCEHFANKLMRGVEFSEQVGNARMRFLSGVGELFTNNLRDLASEISKTNYHFENLSLNKPYELESKKSEIRRYKQEAERQIAQVLQPTWNHRFNRNVYFVPNSDCKIS
;
A
#
# COMPACT_ATOMS: atom_id res chain seq x y z
N MET A 1 16.82 34.99 15.87
CA MET A 1 16.21 35.17 14.53
C MET A 1 17.02 34.38 13.52
N PRO A 2 16.40 33.46 12.74
CA PRO A 2 17.16 32.64 11.79
C PRO A 2 17.71 33.51 10.65
N LYS A 3 18.99 33.30 10.30
CA LYS A 3 19.66 34.02 9.20
C LYS A 3 19.44 33.30 7.87
N TRP A 4 19.17 34.07 6.83
CA TRP A 4 18.96 33.60 5.46
C TRP A 4 20.31 33.29 4.80
N CYS A 5 20.49 32.08 4.27
CA CYS A 5 21.68 31.71 3.51
C CYS A 5 21.46 31.95 2.01
N THR A 6 22.12 32.96 1.46
CA THR A 6 21.97 33.38 0.05
C THR A 6 22.49 32.35 -0.96
N ASN A 7 23.45 31.50 -0.59
CA ASN A 7 24.00 30.48 -1.50
C ASN A 7 23.10 29.24 -1.65
N CYS A 8 22.17 29.01 -0.72
CA CYS A 8 21.34 27.78 -0.68
C CYS A 8 19.83 28.07 -0.68
N ASN A 9 19.45 29.34 -0.57
CA ASN A 9 18.06 29.82 -0.51
C ASN A 9 17.21 29.08 0.54
N CYS A 10 17.76 28.88 1.75
CA CYS A 10 17.06 28.25 2.86
C CYS A 10 17.36 28.91 4.21
N TYR A 11 16.46 28.72 5.18
CA TYR A 11 16.62 29.16 6.57
C TYR A 11 17.41 28.13 7.37
N GLN A 12 18.52 28.54 8.00
CA GLN A 12 19.23 27.69 8.95
C GLN A 12 18.47 27.62 10.28
N GLN A 13 18.04 26.42 10.68
CA GLN A 13 17.57 26.12 12.04
C GLN A 13 18.77 25.76 12.92
N SER A 14 18.89 26.38 14.09
CA SER A 14 19.97 26.11 15.06
C SER A 14 19.71 24.79 15.79
N THR A 15 20.27 23.69 15.29
CA THR A 15 20.35 22.38 15.97
C THR A 15 21.46 22.31 17.02
N TYR A 16 22.11 23.43 17.32
CA TYR A 16 23.39 23.47 18.05
C TYR A 16 23.26 23.13 19.56
N GLU A 17 22.10 23.35 20.19
CA GLU A 17 21.96 23.16 21.64
C GLU A 17 21.77 21.69 22.07
N LYS A 18 21.41 20.78 21.15
CA LYS A 18 21.13 19.37 21.51
C LYS A 18 22.36 18.46 21.59
N TYR A 19 23.51 18.89 21.06
CA TYR A 19 24.67 18.01 20.89
C TYR A 19 25.98 18.54 21.50
N ALA A 20 25.96 19.73 22.09
CA ALA A 20 27.14 20.32 22.72
C ALA A 20 27.73 19.44 23.85
N HIS A 21 26.88 18.75 24.61
CA HIS A 21 27.32 17.86 25.69
C HIS A 21 27.99 16.56 25.19
N VAL A 22 27.76 16.16 23.94
CA VAL A 22 28.33 14.94 23.35
C VAL A 22 29.71 15.20 22.74
N ALA A 23 29.93 16.40 22.20
CA ALA A 23 31.22 16.79 21.62
C ALA A 23 32.33 16.92 22.67
N ASP A 24 31.99 17.42 23.86
CA ASP A 24 32.93 17.57 24.98
C ASP A 24 33.39 16.22 25.57
N GLN A 25 32.51 15.22 25.57
CA GLN A 25 32.84 13.85 26.02
C GLN A 25 33.74 13.09 25.04
N LEU A 26 33.84 13.53 23.80
CA LEU A 26 34.57 12.85 22.73
C LEU A 26 35.91 13.51 22.38
N GLY A 27 36.31 14.57 23.10
CA GLY A 27 37.64 15.18 22.96
C GLY A 27 37.92 15.78 21.57
N LEU A 28 36.88 16.19 20.84
CA LEU A 28 37.03 16.74 19.49
C LEU A 28 37.39 18.22 19.57
N THR A 29 38.68 18.53 19.47
CA THR A 29 39.19 19.91 19.38
C THR A 29 38.92 20.53 18.00
N SER A 30 38.74 21.85 18.03
CA SER A 30 38.27 22.75 17.00
C SER A 30 39.16 22.85 15.75
N GLU A 31 38.64 22.38 14.61
CA GLU A 31 39.00 22.84 13.26
C GLU A 31 37.81 22.60 12.32
N ALA A 32 36.73 23.38 12.50
CA ALA A 32 35.56 23.33 11.62
C ALA A 32 34.89 24.69 11.51
N ASP A 33 35.68 25.73 11.23
CA ASP A 33 35.12 27.01 10.81
C ASP A 33 34.83 27.00 9.30
N ASN A 34 33.59 27.40 8.97
CA ASN A 34 33.10 27.82 7.66
C ASN A 34 32.75 26.77 6.59
N LYS A 35 32.17 25.61 6.93
CA LYS A 35 31.49 24.78 5.91
C LYS A 35 30.09 24.33 6.33
N CYS A 36 29.13 24.65 5.46
CA CYS A 36 27.74 24.21 5.56
C CYS A 36 27.67 22.68 5.58
N SER A 37 26.93 22.12 6.54
CA SER A 37 26.76 20.68 6.78
C SER A 37 26.19 19.89 5.61
N ALA A 38 25.66 20.56 4.57
CA ALA A 38 25.24 19.94 3.31
C ALA A 38 26.42 19.59 2.37
N CYS A 39 27.59 20.23 2.48
CA CYS A 39 28.72 20.00 1.58
C CYS A 39 29.70 18.91 2.03
N LEU A 40 29.59 18.40 3.25
CA LEU A 40 30.50 17.35 3.78
C LEU A 40 30.15 15.93 3.31
N LYS A 41 29.05 15.72 2.56
CA LYS A 41 28.66 14.39 2.06
C LYS A 41 29.27 14.00 0.71
N TYR A 42 30.01 14.88 0.05
CA TYR A 42 30.61 14.61 -1.26
C TYR A 42 32.06 15.07 -1.29
N ASN A 43 32.96 14.30 -0.68
CA ASN A 43 34.33 14.07 -1.16
C ASN A 43 35.15 13.31 -0.10
N THR A 44 35.23 11.99 -0.26
CA THR A 44 36.44 11.19 0.02
C THR A 44 36.16 9.76 -0.46
N PHE A 45 36.49 9.49 -1.72
CA PHE A 45 36.70 8.13 -2.21
C PHE A 45 38.18 7.81 -1.99
N VAL A 46 38.47 7.04 -0.95
CA VAL A 46 39.72 6.27 -0.87
C VAL A 46 39.33 4.81 -0.69
N SER A 47 39.81 4.02 -1.65
CA SER A 47 39.68 2.57 -1.78
C SER A 47 39.86 1.82 -0.45
N SER A 48 38.78 1.24 0.06
CA SER A 48 38.81 -0.04 0.79
C SER A 48 37.45 -0.73 0.64
N ARG A 49 37.48 -2.06 0.52
CA ARG A 49 36.34 -2.93 0.16
C ARG A 49 35.13 -2.67 1.06
N PRO A 50 33.89 -2.61 0.53
CA PRO A 50 32.73 -2.40 1.38
C PRO A 50 32.45 -3.67 2.18
N ILE A 51 32.58 -3.55 3.50
CA ILE A 51 31.98 -4.45 4.47
C ILE A 51 30.46 -4.29 4.32
N GLN A 52 29.76 -5.38 4.00
CA GLN A 52 28.30 -5.37 3.91
C GLN A 52 27.69 -5.04 5.29
N PRO A 53 26.68 -4.16 5.37
CA PRO A 53 25.93 -3.99 6.61
C PRO A 53 25.11 -5.25 6.88
N SER A 54 25.32 -5.86 8.03
CA SER A 54 24.48 -6.94 8.55
C SER A 54 23.09 -6.39 8.84
N VAL A 55 22.09 -6.76 8.03
CA VAL A 55 20.69 -6.49 8.32
C VAL A 55 20.23 -7.43 9.46
N PRO A 56 19.79 -6.90 10.63
CA PRO A 56 19.24 -7.74 11.68
C PRO A 56 17.83 -8.20 11.27
N GLY A 57 17.64 -9.52 11.15
CA GLY A 57 16.38 -10.12 10.71
C GLY A 57 16.44 -10.61 9.27
N GLY A 58 17.20 -11.67 9.02
CA GLY A 58 17.27 -12.30 7.71
C GLY A 58 15.90 -12.80 7.26
N VAL A 59 15.39 -12.28 6.14
CA VAL A 59 14.26 -12.86 5.41
C VAL A 59 14.66 -14.30 5.06
N LYS A 60 14.00 -15.29 5.67
CA LYS A 60 14.28 -16.71 5.41
C LYS A 60 13.53 -17.13 4.15
N TYR A 61 14.26 -17.30 3.06
CA TYR A 61 13.71 -17.83 1.81
C TYR A 61 13.51 -19.33 1.92
N LEU A 62 12.37 -19.79 1.42
CA LEU A 62 12.14 -21.18 1.09
C LEU A 62 12.42 -21.34 -0.39
N ARG A 63 13.45 -22.10 -0.78
CA ARG A 63 13.51 -22.63 -2.14
C ARG A 63 12.89 -24.01 -2.07
N MET A 64 12.01 -24.37 -3.00
CA MET A 64 11.46 -25.74 -3.04
C MET A 64 12.56 -26.79 -3.25
N GLN A 65 13.72 -26.38 -3.74
CA GLN A 65 14.93 -27.20 -3.83
C GLN A 65 15.47 -27.65 -2.45
N ASP A 66 15.03 -27.04 -1.35
CA ASP A 66 15.51 -27.30 0.02
C ASP A 66 14.70 -28.35 0.80
N ILE A 67 13.67 -28.97 0.19
CA ILE A 67 12.87 -30.02 0.81
C ILE A 67 13.38 -31.40 0.30
N HIS A 68 14.05 -32.17 1.15
CA HIS A 68 14.62 -33.47 0.76
C HIS A 68 13.80 -34.67 1.25
N GLY A 69 13.54 -35.63 0.34
CA GLY A 69 13.37 -37.06 0.62
C GLY A 69 12.06 -37.53 1.28
N GLY A 70 11.37 -38.48 0.62
CA GLY A 70 10.14 -39.14 1.09
C GLY A 70 8.86 -38.56 0.47
N ASN A 71 7.73 -39.26 0.62
CA ASN A 71 6.38 -38.80 0.22
C ASN A 71 6.03 -37.49 0.93
N TRP A 72 6.56 -36.39 0.42
CA TRP A 72 6.41 -35.07 1.01
C TRP A 72 4.93 -34.72 1.13
N TYR A 73 4.10 -35.16 0.19
CA TYR A 73 2.66 -35.00 0.21
C TYR A 73 1.94 -35.66 1.41
N ASP A 74 2.38 -36.85 1.86
CA ASP A 74 1.84 -37.48 3.07
C ASP A 74 2.17 -36.66 4.33
N ARG A 75 3.34 -36.04 4.36
CA ARG A 75 3.79 -35.18 5.46
C ARG A 75 3.00 -33.86 5.53
N PHE A 76 2.43 -33.41 4.41
CA PHE A 76 1.65 -32.17 4.33
C PHE A 76 0.14 -32.40 4.28
N GLY A 77 -0.33 -33.66 4.29
CA GLY A 77 -1.75 -33.99 4.18
C GLY A 77 -2.39 -33.45 2.90
N ILE A 78 -1.60 -33.35 1.83
CA ILE A 78 -2.04 -32.96 0.49
C ILE A 78 -2.23 -34.24 -0.33
N SER A 79 -3.31 -34.27 -1.11
CA SER A 79 -3.65 -35.41 -1.94
C SER A 79 -2.56 -35.68 -2.99
N SER A 80 -2.44 -36.93 -3.43
CA SER A 80 -1.55 -37.29 -4.55
C SER A 80 -1.85 -36.49 -5.82
N TYR A 81 -3.10 -36.07 -6.01
CA TYR A 81 -3.50 -35.17 -7.09
C TYR A 81 -2.92 -33.76 -6.96
N GLU A 82 -2.98 -33.17 -5.76
CA GLU A 82 -2.38 -31.85 -5.49
C GLU A 82 -0.86 -31.91 -5.61
N ALA A 83 -0.25 -33.00 -5.15
CA ALA A 83 1.18 -33.26 -5.27
C ALA A 83 1.62 -33.35 -6.74
N ASP A 84 0.92 -34.14 -7.56
CA ASP A 84 1.18 -34.24 -9.00
C ASP A 84 1.02 -32.89 -9.72
N LYS A 85 0.05 -32.07 -9.30
CA LYS A 85 -0.12 -30.71 -9.84
C LYS A 85 1.11 -29.84 -9.53
N LEU A 86 1.58 -29.86 -8.28
CA LEU A 86 2.78 -29.14 -7.86
C LEU A 86 4.03 -29.65 -8.60
N ASP A 87 4.20 -30.96 -8.74
CA ASP A 87 5.26 -31.59 -9.54
C ASP A 87 5.28 -31.11 -10.99
N LYS A 88 4.10 -31.05 -11.64
CA LYS A 88 3.95 -30.57 -13.04
C LYS A 88 4.28 -29.09 -13.22
N MET A 89 4.09 -28.29 -12.18
CA MET A 89 4.52 -26.87 -12.17
C MET A 89 6.03 -26.71 -11.90
N GLY A 90 6.76 -27.81 -11.71
CA GLY A 90 8.15 -27.76 -11.25
C GLY A 90 8.27 -27.29 -9.79
N LEU A 91 7.17 -27.37 -9.03
CA LEU A 91 7.03 -26.92 -7.65
C LEU A 91 7.22 -28.06 -6.63
N SER A 92 7.59 -29.26 -7.09
CA SER A 92 7.91 -30.33 -6.16
C SER A 92 9.31 -30.23 -5.61
N PRO A 93 9.48 -30.57 -4.33
CA PRO A 93 10.79 -30.81 -3.78
C PRO A 93 11.50 -31.94 -4.51
N ARG A 94 12.56 -31.62 -5.26
CA ARG A 94 13.42 -32.65 -5.85
C ARG A 94 14.65 -32.83 -4.99
N SER A 95 14.96 -34.10 -4.68
CA SER A 95 16.29 -34.46 -4.22
C SER A 95 17.29 -34.11 -5.32
N THR A 96 18.14 -33.12 -5.09
CA THR A 96 19.39 -33.01 -5.84
C THR A 96 20.18 -34.28 -5.57
N THR A 97 20.28 -35.15 -6.58
CA THR A 97 21.27 -36.22 -6.58
C THR A 97 22.63 -35.54 -6.56
N GLN A 98 23.28 -35.52 -5.40
CA GLN A 98 24.67 -35.11 -5.30
C GLN A 98 25.48 -36.00 -6.24
N ILE A 99 26.10 -35.39 -7.26
CA ILE A 99 27.18 -36.03 -8.00
C ILE A 99 28.30 -36.25 -6.98
N SER A 100 28.52 -37.52 -6.64
CA SER A 100 29.50 -37.97 -5.67
C SER A 100 30.90 -37.54 -6.07
N GLY A 101 31.51 -36.64 -5.29
CA GLY A 101 32.87 -36.18 -5.52
C GLY A 101 33.35 -35.17 -4.48
N GLY A 102 33.24 -35.52 -3.20
CA GLY A 102 33.77 -34.71 -2.10
C GLY A 102 32.82 -34.65 -0.92
N GLY A 103 33.26 -35.17 0.23
CA GLY A 103 32.46 -35.21 1.45
C GLY A 103 32.01 -33.82 1.90
N VAL A 104 30.73 -33.53 1.68
CA VAL A 104 30.02 -32.41 2.29
C VAL A 104 28.95 -32.99 3.17
N ARG A 105 28.99 -32.65 4.47
CA ARG A 105 27.96 -33.06 5.44
C ARG A 105 26.60 -32.58 4.95
N PRO A 106 25.52 -33.38 5.09
CA PRO A 106 24.19 -32.94 4.75
C PRO A 106 23.86 -31.68 5.54
N PHE A 107 23.42 -30.63 4.84
CA PHE A 107 22.87 -29.44 5.48
C PHE A 107 21.66 -29.89 6.30
N GLU A 108 21.77 -29.84 7.62
CA GLU A 108 20.61 -30.02 8.49
C GLU A 108 19.57 -28.96 8.12
N SER A 109 18.43 -29.40 7.57
CA SER A 109 17.30 -28.55 7.31
C SER A 109 16.94 -27.85 8.62
N THR A 110 17.09 -26.53 8.68
CA THR A 110 16.81 -25.78 9.90
C THR A 110 15.35 -26.04 10.29
N PRO A 111 15.05 -26.58 11.49
CA PRO A 111 13.68 -26.80 11.93
C PRO A 111 12.93 -25.47 11.89
N GLY A 112 11.86 -25.40 11.09
CA GLY A 112 11.09 -24.17 10.86
C GLY A 112 10.97 -23.73 9.40
N ASN A 113 11.66 -24.39 8.46
CA ASN A 113 11.63 -24.02 7.04
C ASN A 113 10.57 -24.76 6.20
N SER A 114 9.69 -25.61 6.72
CA SER A 114 8.69 -26.29 5.86
C SER A 114 7.43 -25.44 5.61
N LEU A 115 7.04 -25.20 4.35
CA LEU A 115 5.76 -24.56 4.02
C LEU A 115 4.62 -25.23 4.78
N ASN A 116 3.75 -24.43 5.40
CA ASN A 116 2.58 -25.01 6.05
C ASN A 116 1.54 -25.37 4.98
N ARG A 117 0.66 -26.33 5.30
CA ARG A 117 -0.37 -26.81 4.38
C ARG A 117 -1.26 -25.68 3.83
N ASN A 118 -1.60 -24.69 4.65
CA ASN A 118 -2.48 -23.58 4.25
C ASN A 118 -1.80 -22.66 3.23
N ASP A 119 -0.50 -22.40 3.37
CA ASP A 119 0.28 -21.60 2.41
C ASP A 119 0.30 -22.31 1.04
N VAL A 120 0.47 -23.64 1.02
CA VAL A 120 0.45 -24.44 -0.22
C VAL A 120 -0.91 -24.41 -0.90
N VAL A 121 -1.99 -24.66 -0.15
CA VAL A 121 -3.36 -24.59 -0.67
C VAL A 121 -3.64 -23.21 -1.24
N LYS A 122 -3.24 -22.15 -0.53
CA LYS A 122 -3.43 -20.77 -0.98
C LYS A 122 -2.66 -20.46 -2.26
N VAL A 123 -1.42 -20.93 -2.40
CA VAL A 123 -0.64 -20.78 -3.65
C VAL A 123 -1.37 -21.44 -4.83
N LEU A 124 -1.90 -22.65 -4.64
CA LEU A 124 -2.65 -23.37 -5.67
C LEU A 124 -3.96 -22.66 -6.07
N GLU A 125 -4.60 -21.97 -5.13
CA GLU A 125 -5.76 -21.13 -5.42
C GLU A 125 -5.38 -19.85 -6.18
N CYS A 126 -4.32 -19.15 -5.76
CA CYS A 126 -3.80 -18.00 -6.48
C CYS A 126 -3.43 -18.35 -7.93
N GLU A 127 -2.88 -19.54 -8.18
CA GLU A 127 -2.56 -20.03 -9.52
C GLU A 127 -3.83 -20.23 -10.36
N LYS A 128 -4.88 -20.85 -9.82
CA LYS A 128 -6.19 -20.99 -10.51
C LYS A 128 -6.79 -19.63 -10.87
N VAL A 129 -6.69 -18.67 -9.96
CA VAL A 129 -7.14 -17.29 -10.20
C VAL A 129 -6.33 -16.66 -11.32
N ALA A 130 -5.00 -16.79 -11.29
CA ALA A 130 -4.11 -16.26 -12.32
C ALA A 130 -4.39 -16.85 -13.70
N GLN A 131 -4.67 -18.16 -13.79
CA GLN A 131 -5.07 -18.83 -15.04
C GLN A 131 -6.42 -18.31 -15.54
N SER A 132 -7.42 -18.22 -14.66
CA SER A 132 -8.77 -17.75 -15.03
C SER A 132 -8.80 -16.27 -15.45
N ASN A 133 -7.83 -15.50 -14.95
CA ASN A 133 -7.65 -14.08 -15.23
C ASN A 133 -6.38 -13.81 -16.06
N SER A 134 -5.89 -14.80 -16.83
CA SER A 134 -4.62 -14.66 -17.55
C SER A 134 -4.64 -13.41 -18.42
N TYR A 135 -5.79 -13.08 -19.01
CA TYR A 135 -6.00 -11.91 -19.84
C TYR A 135 -5.79 -10.53 -19.17
N ASN A 136 -5.67 -10.48 -17.84
CA ASN A 136 -5.38 -9.26 -17.09
C ASN A 136 -3.87 -9.02 -16.87
N PHE A 137 -3.03 -10.02 -17.10
CA PHE A 137 -1.57 -9.88 -16.95
C PHE A 137 -0.96 -9.13 -18.13
N PRO A 138 0.19 -8.47 -18.05
CA PRO A 138 0.89 -7.94 -19.24
C PRO A 138 1.28 -9.07 -20.23
N TYR A 139 1.47 -8.75 -21.51
CA TYR A 139 1.86 -9.74 -22.54
C TYR A 139 3.19 -10.42 -22.19
N GLU A 140 4.09 -9.66 -21.57
CA GLU A 140 5.38 -10.07 -21.00
C GLU A 140 5.26 -11.17 -19.94
N LEU A 141 4.05 -11.46 -19.44
CA LEU A 141 3.77 -12.55 -18.51
C LEU A 141 2.85 -13.66 -19.08
N ARG A 142 2.08 -13.39 -20.16
CA ARG A 142 1.12 -14.35 -20.76
C ARG A 142 1.63 -15.17 -21.96
N GLY A 143 2.63 -14.65 -22.69
CA GLY A 143 3.06 -15.21 -23.98
C GLY A 143 4.31 -16.09 -23.90
N GLU A 144 5.35 -15.70 -24.64
CA GLU A 144 6.72 -16.23 -24.51
C GLU A 144 7.43 -15.73 -23.23
N GLY A 145 6.77 -14.83 -22.50
CA GLY A 145 7.23 -14.28 -21.24
C GLY A 145 7.44 -15.35 -20.19
N LYS A 146 8.68 -15.48 -19.70
CA LYS A 146 9.06 -16.47 -18.70
C LYS A 146 9.09 -15.83 -17.32
N ILE A 147 8.43 -16.45 -16.36
CA ILE A 147 8.54 -16.11 -14.94
C ILE A 147 9.86 -16.68 -14.42
N LYS A 148 10.76 -15.79 -13.97
CA LYS A 148 12.02 -16.17 -13.32
C LYS A 148 11.86 -16.35 -11.82
N ALA A 149 11.01 -15.54 -11.19
CA ALA A 149 10.72 -15.63 -9.77
C ALA A 149 9.27 -15.28 -9.49
N LEU A 150 8.73 -15.86 -8.43
CA LEU A 150 7.42 -15.54 -7.89
C LEU A 150 7.52 -15.53 -6.37
N THR A 151 7.02 -14.47 -5.73
CA THR A 151 6.98 -14.37 -4.26
C THR A 151 5.56 -14.06 -3.82
N PHE A 152 4.94 -14.91 -3.02
CA PHE A 152 3.66 -14.63 -2.38
C PHE A 152 3.85 -14.06 -0.99
N PHE A 153 3.03 -13.08 -0.61
CA PHE A 153 3.12 -12.41 0.68
C PHE A 153 1.77 -11.75 1.03
N SER A 154 1.67 -11.25 2.26
CA SER A 154 0.49 -10.55 2.75
C SER A 154 0.88 -9.18 3.29
N THR A 155 0.14 -8.13 2.91
CA THR A 155 0.30 -6.76 3.42
C THR A 155 -0.84 -6.40 4.37
N TRP A 156 -0.75 -5.27 5.05
CA TRP A 156 -1.85 -4.81 5.91
C TRP A 156 -3.13 -4.49 5.11
N PHE A 157 -3.03 -4.21 3.81
CA PHE A 157 -4.16 -3.86 2.94
C PHE A 157 -4.68 -5.02 2.08
N SER A 158 -3.87 -6.05 1.81
CA SER A 158 -4.35 -7.27 1.14
C SER A 158 -3.60 -8.50 1.64
N PRO A 159 -4.31 -9.60 1.98
CA PRO A 159 -3.68 -10.86 2.32
C PRO A 159 -3.16 -11.62 1.08
N ASN A 160 -3.56 -11.22 -0.14
CA ASN A 160 -3.34 -11.98 -1.37
C ASN A 160 -2.48 -11.18 -2.36
N CYS A 161 -1.20 -11.02 -2.01
CA CYS A 161 -0.24 -10.34 -2.86
C CYS A 161 0.75 -11.34 -3.46
N ALA A 162 1.20 -11.05 -4.68
CA ALA A 162 2.34 -11.72 -5.28
C ALA A 162 3.26 -10.70 -5.97
N MET A 163 4.54 -11.03 -6.06
CA MET A 163 5.50 -10.32 -6.90
C MET A 163 6.11 -11.30 -7.91
N ILE A 164 6.18 -10.86 -9.15
CA ILE A 164 6.62 -11.66 -10.29
C ILE A 164 7.84 -10.97 -10.90
N ILE A 165 8.94 -11.71 -11.05
CA ILE A 165 10.09 -11.26 -11.83
C ILE A 165 10.01 -11.92 -13.20
N GLY A 166 9.80 -11.12 -14.24
CA GLY A 166 9.73 -11.56 -15.63
C GLY A 166 11.11 -11.87 -16.24
N SER A 167 11.13 -12.41 -17.45
CA SER A 167 12.35 -12.83 -18.16
C SER A 167 13.32 -11.68 -18.43
N ASN A 168 12.78 -10.50 -18.67
CA ASN A 168 13.50 -9.24 -18.83
C ASN A 168 13.94 -8.60 -17.50
N ASN A 169 13.74 -9.29 -16.37
CA ASN A 169 13.97 -8.80 -15.01
C ASN A 169 13.07 -7.63 -14.59
N ASP A 170 11.95 -7.39 -15.30
CA ASP A 170 10.90 -6.53 -14.80
C ASP A 170 10.26 -7.15 -13.56
N VAL A 171 9.94 -6.30 -12.59
CA VAL A 171 9.26 -6.68 -11.36
C VAL A 171 7.82 -6.22 -11.46
N TRP A 172 6.89 -7.14 -11.30
CA TRP A 172 5.45 -6.90 -11.31
C TRP A 172 4.87 -7.22 -9.94
N VAL A 173 3.94 -6.41 -9.49
CA VAL A 173 3.11 -6.64 -8.31
C VAL A 173 1.75 -7.11 -8.77
N VAL A 174 1.24 -8.14 -8.11
CA VAL A 174 -0.12 -8.63 -8.25
C VAL A 174 -0.83 -8.43 -6.91
N VAL A 175 -1.97 -7.76 -6.92
CA VAL A 175 -2.85 -7.66 -5.75
C VAL A 175 -4.19 -8.26 -6.13
N TYR A 176 -4.59 -9.29 -5.38
CA TYR A 176 -5.86 -9.98 -5.59
C TYR A 176 -6.83 -9.67 -4.44
N GLU A 177 -8.05 -9.30 -4.81
CA GLU A 177 -9.18 -9.18 -3.90
C GLU A 177 -10.28 -10.14 -4.38
N PRO A 178 -10.53 -11.24 -3.65
CA PRO A 178 -11.59 -12.17 -4.03
C PRO A 178 -12.95 -11.52 -3.92
N ARG A 179 -13.90 -12.05 -4.70
CA ARG A 179 -15.32 -11.69 -4.56
C ARG A 179 -15.78 -11.95 -3.12
N VAL A 180 -16.42 -10.97 -2.51
CA VAL A 180 -16.97 -11.08 -1.15
C VAL A 180 -18.28 -10.32 -1.06
N ARG A 181 -19.34 -10.97 -0.56
CA ARG A 181 -20.69 -10.39 -0.52
C ARG A 181 -21.09 -9.88 -1.92
N GLN A 182 -21.44 -8.60 -2.05
CA GLN A 182 -21.78 -7.94 -3.31
C GLN A 182 -20.57 -7.22 -3.94
N MET A 183 -19.39 -7.26 -3.31
CA MET A 183 -18.16 -6.73 -3.90
C MET A 183 -17.62 -7.69 -4.94
N MET A 184 -17.36 -7.17 -6.13
CA MET A 184 -16.80 -7.93 -7.25
C MET A 184 -15.35 -8.37 -6.98
N GLU A 185 -14.97 -9.47 -7.62
CA GLU A 185 -13.56 -9.87 -7.70
C GLU A 185 -12.74 -8.77 -8.38
N ASN A 186 -11.51 -8.57 -7.89
CA ASN A 186 -10.58 -7.63 -8.47
C ASN A 186 -9.15 -8.21 -8.47
N LEU A 187 -8.50 -8.21 -9.62
CA LEU A 187 -7.10 -8.59 -9.79
C LEU A 187 -6.36 -7.45 -10.47
N GLN A 188 -5.41 -6.84 -9.77
CA GLN A 188 -4.57 -5.76 -10.31
C GLN A 188 -3.15 -6.28 -10.53
N VAL A 189 -2.60 -6.00 -11.70
CA VAL A 189 -1.21 -6.33 -12.06
C VAL A 189 -0.49 -5.04 -12.47
N VAL A 190 0.52 -4.66 -11.70
CA VAL A 190 1.19 -3.36 -11.80
C VAL A 190 2.68 -3.58 -11.96
N LYS A 191 3.29 -2.95 -12.97
CA LYS A 191 4.74 -2.96 -13.10
C LYS A 191 5.35 -2.14 -11.96
N ALA A 192 6.13 -2.76 -11.10
CA ALA A 192 6.75 -2.08 -9.96
C ALA A 192 8.16 -1.60 -10.25
N ASN A 193 8.90 -2.32 -11.11
CA ASN A 193 10.27 -1.97 -11.47
C ASN A 193 10.70 -2.53 -12.84
N SER A 194 11.68 -1.89 -13.48
CA SER A 194 12.43 -2.42 -14.61
C SER A 194 13.90 -2.51 -14.21
N SER A 195 14.50 -3.70 -14.31
CA SER A 195 15.88 -3.92 -13.89
C SER A 195 16.75 -4.39 -15.05
N SER A 196 17.96 -3.86 -15.16
CA SER A 196 18.95 -4.34 -16.12
C SER A 196 19.57 -5.69 -15.73
N SER A 197 19.47 -6.10 -14.46
CA SER A 197 20.05 -7.36 -13.97
C SER A 197 19.13 -8.12 -13.03
N TRP A 198 19.30 -9.43 -12.99
CA TRP A 198 18.59 -10.34 -12.08
C TRP A 198 18.83 -10.01 -10.60
N ALA A 199 20.10 -9.78 -10.21
CA ALA A 199 20.45 -9.45 -8.83
C ALA A 199 19.76 -8.15 -8.36
N ASN A 200 19.72 -7.14 -9.23
CA ASN A 200 19.01 -5.90 -8.94
C ASN A 200 17.49 -6.10 -8.85
N ALA A 201 16.91 -7.00 -9.66
CA ALA A 201 15.49 -7.30 -9.61
C ALA A 201 15.10 -7.99 -8.30
N ILE A 202 15.89 -8.97 -7.85
CA ILE A 202 15.69 -9.62 -6.54
C ILE A 202 15.80 -8.59 -5.42
N SER A 203 16.89 -7.81 -5.39
CA SER A 203 17.11 -6.82 -4.32
C SER A 203 15.97 -5.80 -4.23
N LYS A 204 15.45 -5.34 -5.39
CA LYS A 204 14.29 -4.45 -5.46
C LYS A 204 13.00 -5.15 -5.02
N ASN A 205 12.79 -6.41 -5.42
CA ASN A 205 11.67 -7.22 -4.96
C ASN A 205 11.64 -7.35 -3.43
N ASP A 206 12.76 -7.73 -2.84
CA ASP A 206 12.87 -7.95 -1.39
C ASP A 206 12.69 -6.65 -0.61
N ARG A 207 13.23 -5.55 -1.13
CA ARG A 207 13.02 -4.21 -0.56
C ARG A 207 11.54 -3.83 -0.57
N LEU A 208 10.84 -4.01 -1.69
CA LEU A 208 9.41 -3.69 -1.82
C LEU A 208 8.56 -4.51 -0.86
N ILE A 209 8.81 -5.82 -0.77
CA ILE A 209 8.10 -6.70 0.17
C ILE A 209 8.39 -6.27 1.61
N PHE A 210 9.65 -6.01 1.95
CA PHE A 210 10.03 -5.55 3.28
C PHE A 210 9.30 -4.25 3.64
N GLU A 211 9.32 -3.25 2.76
CA GLU A 211 8.62 -1.99 2.98
C GLU A 211 7.12 -2.27 3.20
N TRP A 212 6.45 -3.02 2.33
CA TRP A 212 4.99 -3.24 2.41
C TRP A 212 4.52 -4.13 3.55
N THR A 213 5.40 -4.99 4.06
CA THR A 213 5.11 -5.88 5.19
C THR A 213 5.55 -5.30 6.52
N SER A 214 6.39 -4.26 6.51
CA SER A 214 6.78 -3.54 7.71
C SER A 214 5.69 -2.57 8.18
N ASP A 215 5.51 -2.48 9.50
CA ASP A 215 4.60 -1.51 10.14
C ASP A 215 5.08 -0.04 9.95
N ASN A 216 6.29 0.15 9.42
CA ASN A 216 6.93 1.46 9.25
C ASN A 216 6.81 2.04 7.83
N SER A 217 6.14 1.36 6.89
CA SER A 217 5.98 1.92 5.55
C SER A 217 4.99 3.07 5.54
N TYR A 218 5.49 4.27 5.24
CA TYR A 218 4.68 5.49 5.17
C TYR A 218 3.66 5.45 4.01
N SER A 219 4.03 4.83 2.88
CA SER A 219 3.21 4.80 1.66
C SER A 219 3.61 3.64 0.73
N PRO A 220 2.79 2.58 0.62
CA PRO A 220 3.03 1.48 -0.32
C PRO A 220 3.13 1.95 -1.78
N LEU A 221 2.33 2.95 -2.17
CA LEU A 221 2.39 3.48 -3.52
C LEU A 221 3.73 4.13 -3.87
N LEU A 222 4.32 4.90 -2.95
CA LEU A 222 5.56 5.64 -3.19
C LEU A 222 6.79 4.75 -3.32
N SER A 223 6.71 3.47 -2.93
CA SER A 223 7.83 2.54 -3.11
C SER A 223 7.94 2.02 -4.55
N LEU A 224 6.88 2.14 -5.36
CA LEU A 224 6.90 1.76 -6.77
C LEU A 224 7.83 2.70 -7.55
N ASP A 225 8.54 2.17 -8.55
CA ASP A 225 9.56 2.94 -9.28
C ASP A 225 8.91 3.89 -10.31
N PRO A 226 9.15 5.21 -10.22
CA PRO A 226 8.57 6.20 -11.13
C PRO A 226 9.02 6.01 -12.59
N SER A 227 10.22 5.47 -12.80
CA SER A 227 10.87 5.39 -14.12
C SER A 227 10.35 4.26 -15.00
N THR A 228 9.54 3.37 -14.44
CA THR A 228 9.01 2.19 -15.15
C THR A 228 7.98 2.50 -16.21
N GLY A 229 7.58 3.76 -16.37
CA GLY A 229 6.43 4.07 -17.18
C GLY A 229 5.16 3.45 -16.60
N VAL A 230 5.09 3.25 -15.26
CA VAL A 230 3.82 3.49 -14.53
C VAL A 230 3.50 4.96 -14.76
N CYS A 231 3.10 5.23 -15.99
CA CYS A 231 2.60 6.48 -16.44
C CYS A 231 1.31 6.60 -15.65
N LEU A 232 1.36 7.39 -14.60
CA LEU A 232 0.19 7.96 -13.94
C LEU A 232 -0.77 8.62 -14.98
N TYR A 233 -0.31 8.81 -16.23
CA TYR A 233 -1.07 9.09 -17.45
C TYR A 233 -2.13 8.07 -17.86
N VAL A 234 -2.07 6.82 -17.43
CA VAL A 234 -3.16 5.87 -17.67
C VAL A 234 -3.94 5.73 -16.37
N SER A 235 -4.59 6.85 -16.00
CA SER A 235 -5.70 6.93 -15.04
C SER A 235 -5.51 6.21 -13.70
N LEU A 236 -4.75 6.76 -12.74
CA LEU A 236 -4.68 6.27 -11.34
C LEU A 236 -5.09 4.78 -11.18
N PRO A 237 -4.40 3.82 -11.83
CA PRO A 237 -4.95 2.49 -12.13
C PRO A 237 -5.02 1.57 -10.90
N LEU A 238 -4.89 2.16 -9.72
CA LEU A 238 -5.03 1.53 -8.43
C LEU A 238 -6.37 1.84 -7.78
N VAL A 239 -7.10 2.85 -8.28
CA VAL A 239 -8.42 3.19 -7.79
C VAL A 239 -9.45 2.55 -8.70
N ILE A 240 -10.17 1.57 -8.17
CA ILE A 240 -11.26 0.92 -8.87
C ILE A 240 -12.53 1.69 -8.57
N GLU A 241 -13.17 2.13 -9.65
CA GLU A 241 -14.48 2.73 -9.61
C GLU A 241 -15.55 1.65 -9.82
N SER A 242 -16.56 1.61 -8.96
CA SER A 242 -17.71 0.74 -9.13
C SER A 242 -19.00 1.47 -8.76
N ASN A 243 -20.00 1.37 -9.65
CA ASN A 243 -21.33 1.88 -9.37
C ASN A 243 -22.06 0.90 -8.47
N LEU A 244 -22.65 1.44 -7.39
CA LEU A 244 -23.45 0.69 -6.44
C LEU A 244 -24.94 0.96 -6.66
N PRO A 245 -25.83 0.10 -6.12
CA PRO A 245 -27.25 0.41 -6.09
C PRO A 245 -27.51 1.77 -5.43
N THR A 246 -28.49 2.52 -5.94
CA THR A 246 -28.87 3.83 -5.39
C THR A 246 -29.48 3.74 -3.99
N TYR A 247 -29.93 2.54 -3.61
CA TYR A 247 -30.39 2.21 -2.26
C TYR A 247 -29.60 1.03 -1.72
N ILE A 248 -28.92 1.25 -0.58
CA ILE A 248 -28.15 0.23 0.12
C ILE A 248 -28.59 0.23 1.57
N SER A 249 -29.34 -0.81 1.96
CA SER A 249 -29.80 -0.99 3.34
C SER A 249 -28.65 -1.37 4.27
N ASN A 250 -27.70 -2.18 3.78
CA ASN A 250 -26.51 -2.59 4.50
C ASN A 250 -25.23 -2.29 3.70
N PRO A 251 -24.50 -1.21 4.00
CA PRO A 251 -23.29 -0.84 3.27
C PRO A 251 -22.15 -1.85 3.43
N ASP A 252 -22.13 -2.66 4.50
CA ASP A 252 -21.13 -3.69 4.69
C ASP A 252 -21.16 -4.72 3.54
N ASP A 253 -22.29 -4.92 2.87
CA ASP A 253 -22.37 -5.85 1.73
C ASP A 253 -21.62 -5.38 0.48
N TYR A 254 -21.32 -4.08 0.39
CA TYR A 254 -20.80 -3.43 -0.82
C TYR A 254 -19.47 -2.70 -0.60
N LEU A 255 -19.10 -2.40 0.64
CA LEU A 255 -17.97 -1.55 0.99
C LEU A 255 -17.01 -2.23 1.96
N LYS A 256 -15.72 -1.92 1.78
CA LYS A 256 -14.63 -2.22 2.71
C LYS A 256 -14.29 -0.97 3.52
N PRO A 257 -13.80 -1.13 4.76
CA PRO A 257 -13.25 -0.01 5.50
C PRO A 257 -12.27 0.80 4.67
N PHE A 258 -12.42 2.11 4.75
CA PHE A 258 -11.67 3.14 4.06
C PHE A 258 -11.91 3.29 2.55
N ASP A 259 -12.92 2.63 2.00
CA ASP A 259 -13.44 3.01 0.68
C ASP A 259 -13.93 4.46 0.69
N VAL A 260 -13.60 5.20 -0.36
CA VAL A 260 -14.18 6.52 -0.61
C VAL A 260 -15.47 6.33 -1.41
N VAL A 261 -16.56 6.95 -0.98
CA VAL A 261 -17.86 6.85 -1.66
C VAL A 261 -18.31 8.24 -2.08
N LYS A 262 -18.68 8.38 -3.35
CA LYS A 262 -19.38 9.55 -3.87
C LYS A 262 -20.86 9.24 -4.00
N ILE A 263 -21.70 10.11 -3.45
CA ILE A 263 -23.16 10.04 -3.54
C ILE A 263 -23.61 11.25 -4.33
N ARG A 264 -24.06 11.04 -5.56
CA ARG A 264 -24.71 12.08 -6.35
C ARG A 264 -26.14 12.25 -5.86
N ARG A 265 -26.53 13.50 -5.64
CA ARG A 265 -27.89 13.89 -5.24
C ARG A 265 -28.63 14.49 -6.42
N ASP A 266 -29.93 14.71 -6.22
CA ASP A 266 -30.70 15.60 -7.07
C ASP A 266 -29.98 16.95 -7.21
N TRP A 267 -30.13 17.60 -8.37
CA TRP A 267 -29.47 18.88 -8.72
C TRP A 267 -27.95 18.80 -8.95
N GLY A 268 -27.39 17.58 -9.01
CA GLY A 268 -26.03 17.33 -9.50
C GLY A 268 -24.91 17.58 -8.49
N TYR A 269 -25.25 17.90 -7.24
CA TYR A 269 -24.29 17.93 -6.12
C TYR A 269 -23.82 16.51 -5.80
N GLU A 270 -22.53 16.31 -5.57
CA GLU A 270 -22.01 15.03 -5.09
C GLU A 270 -21.36 15.19 -3.73
N HIS A 271 -21.84 14.36 -2.80
CA HIS A 271 -21.35 14.27 -1.45
C HIS A 271 -20.30 13.16 -1.37
N VAL A 272 -19.16 13.43 -0.75
CA VAL A 272 -18.07 12.44 -0.65
C VAL A 272 -17.84 12.08 0.81
N LEU A 273 -17.70 10.79 1.07
CA LEU A 273 -17.51 10.23 2.41
C LEU A 273 -16.46 9.11 2.38
N ILE A 274 -15.97 8.74 3.55
CA ILE A 274 -15.10 7.59 3.76
C ILE A 274 -15.85 6.56 4.60
N TYR A 275 -15.98 5.35 4.10
CA TYR A 275 -16.58 4.25 4.85
C TYR A 275 -15.64 3.79 5.96
N LEU A 276 -16.14 3.58 7.18
CA LEU A 276 -15.32 3.11 8.30
C LEU A 276 -15.55 1.64 8.66
N GLY A 277 -16.66 1.06 8.18
CA GLY A 277 -17.16 -0.24 8.61
C GLY A 277 -18.36 -0.14 9.57
N SER A 278 -19.11 -1.23 9.73
CA SER A 278 -20.26 -1.29 10.65
C SER A 278 -21.33 -0.22 10.39
N GLY A 279 -21.58 0.08 9.12
CA GLY A 279 -22.50 1.12 8.71
C GLY A 279 -22.10 2.54 9.13
N GLN A 280 -20.85 2.80 9.51
CA GLN A 280 -20.38 4.14 9.87
C GLN A 280 -19.59 4.78 8.74
N VAL A 281 -19.75 6.10 8.58
CA VAL A 281 -19.02 6.90 7.60
C VAL A 281 -18.45 8.17 8.23
N LEU A 282 -17.25 8.54 7.80
CA LEU A 282 -16.66 9.85 8.08
C LEU A 282 -16.91 10.78 6.90
N HIS A 283 -17.39 11.99 7.17
CA HIS A 283 -17.55 13.01 6.13
C HIS A 283 -17.51 14.42 6.72
N ILE A 284 -17.43 15.43 5.84
CA ILE A 284 -17.75 16.80 6.21
C ILE A 284 -19.27 16.97 6.20
N TRP A 285 -19.82 17.51 7.27
CA TRP A 285 -21.25 17.67 7.50
C TRP A 285 -21.59 19.14 7.79
N ASP A 286 -22.76 19.59 7.33
CA ASP A 286 -23.35 20.87 7.73
C ASP A 286 -24.60 20.61 8.61
N PRO A 287 -24.56 20.95 9.90
CA PRO A 287 -25.70 20.80 10.83
C PRO A 287 -26.97 21.52 10.42
N ASN A 288 -26.88 22.55 9.57
CA ASN A 288 -28.02 23.38 9.20
C ASN A 288 -28.49 23.14 7.76
N GLY A 289 -27.94 22.13 7.07
CA GLY A 289 -28.50 21.59 5.83
C GLY A 289 -28.55 22.55 4.63
N GLY A 290 -27.54 23.38 4.40
CA GLY A 290 -27.58 24.35 3.29
C GLY A 290 -26.37 24.31 2.36
N LEU A 291 -26.62 24.05 1.06
CA LEU A 291 -25.68 24.38 -0.03
C LEU A 291 -25.30 25.87 -0.05
N LEU A 292 -26.11 26.74 0.59
CA LEU A 292 -25.90 28.18 0.74
C LEU A 292 -25.67 28.59 2.21
N GLY A 293 -25.42 27.63 3.10
CA GLY A 293 -25.18 27.88 4.52
C GLY A 293 -23.96 28.78 4.74
N LYS A 294 -24.03 29.67 5.74
CA LYS A 294 -22.91 30.54 6.13
C LYS A 294 -21.64 29.70 6.30
N LYS A 295 -20.52 30.18 5.73
CA LYS A 295 -19.21 29.51 5.63
C LYS A 295 -18.72 28.85 6.92
N GLU A 296 -19.16 29.33 8.08
CA GLU A 296 -18.66 29.03 9.45
C GLU A 296 -19.22 27.74 10.10
N ARG A 297 -19.69 26.74 9.34
CA ARG A 297 -20.55 25.69 9.92
C ARG A 297 -20.18 24.24 9.61
N GLN A 298 -19.15 24.00 8.82
CA GLN A 298 -18.84 22.66 8.30
C GLN A 298 -17.93 21.88 9.25
N LYS A 299 -18.31 20.64 9.57
CA LYS A 299 -17.63 19.82 10.57
C LYS A 299 -17.28 18.44 10.05
N ALA A 300 -16.08 17.94 10.37
CA ALA A 300 -15.81 16.51 10.24
C ALA A 300 -16.61 15.76 11.30
N ASN A 301 -17.40 14.77 10.88
CA ASN A 301 -18.17 13.94 11.81
C ASN A 301 -18.31 12.51 11.31
N ILE A 302 -18.54 11.60 12.26
CA ILE A 302 -18.92 10.22 11.98
C ILE A 302 -20.45 10.11 12.10
N HIS A 303 -21.09 9.59 11.07
CA HIS A 303 -22.52 9.33 11.08
C HIS A 303 -22.84 7.91 10.61
N PRO A 304 -23.99 7.37 11.03
CA PRO A 304 -24.56 6.18 10.42
C PRO A 304 -24.86 6.39 8.93
N TRP A 305 -24.62 5.37 8.13
CA TRP A 305 -24.82 5.35 6.67
C TRP A 305 -26.24 5.75 6.28
N ASN A 306 -27.26 5.25 6.97
CA ASN A 306 -28.66 5.54 6.70
C ASN A 306 -29.01 7.03 6.92
N VAL A 307 -28.35 7.70 7.87
CA VAL A 307 -28.48 9.14 8.10
C VAL A 307 -27.85 9.92 6.94
N VAL A 308 -26.71 9.46 6.44
CA VAL A 308 -26.00 10.15 5.36
C VAL A 308 -26.66 9.93 4.02
N ILE A 309 -26.97 8.69 3.62
CA ILE A 309 -27.50 8.39 2.28
C ILE A 309 -28.87 9.04 2.03
N GLY A 310 -29.74 9.12 3.02
CA GLY A 310 -31.09 9.67 2.87
C GLY A 310 -31.89 9.01 1.73
N ASN A 311 -32.88 9.74 1.19
CA ASN A 311 -33.81 9.21 0.17
C ASN A 311 -33.61 9.77 -1.25
N ASN A 312 -32.58 10.60 -1.48
CA ASN A 312 -32.39 11.34 -2.74
C ASN A 312 -31.04 11.09 -3.42
N ALA A 313 -30.46 9.90 -3.23
CA ALA A 313 -29.29 9.47 -3.96
C ALA A 313 -29.69 9.06 -5.40
N THR A 314 -29.12 9.73 -6.40
CA THR A 314 -29.34 9.41 -7.82
C THR A 314 -28.28 8.48 -8.37
N SER A 315 -27.06 8.52 -7.80
CA SER A 315 -26.02 7.52 -8.03
C SER A 315 -25.12 7.38 -6.82
N ILE A 316 -24.54 6.19 -6.65
CA ILE A 316 -23.55 5.90 -5.62
C ILE A 316 -22.36 5.24 -6.29
N THR A 317 -21.20 5.81 -6.09
CA THR A 317 -19.95 5.34 -6.72
C THR A 317 -18.91 5.10 -5.65
N ARG A 318 -18.37 3.88 -5.64
CA ARG A 318 -17.31 3.44 -4.75
C ARG A 318 -15.96 3.59 -5.44
N TYR A 319 -14.99 4.13 -4.71
CA TYR A 319 -13.60 4.25 -5.10
C TYR A 319 -12.73 3.48 -4.11
N ASN A 320 -12.15 2.36 -4.55
CA ASN A 320 -11.26 1.52 -3.75
C ASN A 320 -9.82 1.62 -4.27
N ALA A 321 -8.88 2.06 -3.43
CA ALA A 321 -7.46 2.04 -3.75
C ALA A 321 -6.83 0.67 -3.40
N THR A 322 -6.59 -0.16 -4.42
CA THR A 322 -6.02 -1.52 -4.27
C THR A 322 -4.63 -1.49 -3.63
N ILE A 323 -3.80 -0.51 -4.00
CA ILE A 323 -2.54 -0.20 -3.32
C ILE A 323 -2.70 1.16 -2.64
N PRO A 324 -2.70 1.22 -1.29
CA PRO A 324 -2.90 2.46 -0.56
C PRO A 324 -1.77 3.48 -0.74
N PHE A 325 -2.15 4.75 -0.65
CA PHE A 325 -1.24 5.90 -0.70
C PHE A 325 -0.62 6.22 0.66
N LYS A 326 -1.25 5.78 1.75
CA LYS A 326 -0.79 6.02 3.13
C LYS A 326 -0.92 4.74 3.93
N HIS A 327 -0.07 4.58 4.94
CA HIS A 327 -0.27 3.56 5.97
C HIS A 327 -1.62 3.75 6.68
N GLN A 328 -2.30 2.65 7.03
CA GLN A 328 -3.58 2.70 7.75
C GLN A 328 -3.49 3.52 9.05
N ASP A 329 -2.42 3.39 9.83
CA ASP A 329 -2.31 4.13 11.09
C ASP A 329 -2.23 5.64 10.87
N LYS A 330 -1.61 6.07 9.76
CA LYS A 330 -1.58 7.48 9.39
C LYS A 330 -2.95 7.97 8.91
N VAL A 331 -3.68 7.15 8.15
CA VAL A 331 -5.06 7.46 7.77
C VAL A 331 -5.93 7.63 9.03
N ILE A 332 -5.87 6.68 9.96
CA ILE A 332 -6.63 6.71 11.22
C ILE A 332 -6.23 7.90 12.09
N GLU A 333 -4.93 8.19 12.21
CA GLU A 333 -4.44 9.37 12.92
C GLU A 333 -5.02 10.66 12.32
N HIS A 334 -4.95 10.84 11.00
CA HIS A 334 -5.46 12.05 10.35
C HIS A 334 -6.97 12.19 10.48
N MET A 335 -7.72 11.09 10.37
CA MET A 335 -9.17 11.09 10.58
C MET A 335 -9.52 11.52 12.01
N ALA A 336 -8.84 10.94 13.01
CA ALA A 336 -9.05 11.28 14.41
C ALA A 336 -8.66 12.74 14.72
N ARG A 337 -7.56 13.22 14.15
CA ARG A 337 -7.16 14.64 14.27
C ARG A 337 -8.18 15.56 13.62
N ALA A 338 -8.71 15.22 12.45
CA ALA A 338 -9.77 16.00 11.82
C ALA A 338 -11.04 16.07 12.68
N LEU A 339 -11.42 14.97 13.34
CA LEU A 339 -12.57 14.94 14.26
C LEU A 339 -12.34 15.78 15.53
N CYS A 340 -11.09 15.99 15.94
CA CYS A 340 -10.72 16.71 17.16
C CYS A 340 -10.11 18.10 16.91
N SER A 341 -10.09 18.58 15.66
CA SER A 341 -9.45 19.85 15.32
C SER A 341 -10.41 21.02 15.34
N GLN A 342 -9.88 22.20 15.66
CA GLN A 342 -10.61 23.44 15.51
C GLN A 342 -10.99 23.69 14.04
N GLU A 343 -10.07 23.46 13.10
CA GLU A 343 -10.29 23.74 11.66
C GLU A 343 -11.53 22.99 11.11
N TYR A 344 -11.68 21.73 11.49
CA TYR A 344 -12.76 20.87 11.03
C TYR A 344 -13.90 20.77 12.06
N ASP A 345 -13.92 21.58 13.12
CA ASP A 345 -15.04 21.67 14.09
C ASP A 345 -15.67 23.07 14.13
N THR A 346 -14.93 24.14 13.83
CA THR A 346 -15.44 25.52 13.84
C THR A 346 -15.82 26.03 12.45
N GLY A 347 -15.84 25.17 11.43
CA GLY A 347 -16.28 25.53 10.09
C GLY A 347 -15.41 26.57 9.39
N THR A 348 -14.10 26.60 9.64
CA THR A 348 -13.19 27.38 8.79
C THR A 348 -12.92 26.68 7.45
N TYR A 349 -13.25 25.39 7.36
CA TYR A 349 -13.29 24.65 6.11
C TYR A 349 -14.40 25.18 5.19
N ASN A 350 -14.11 25.28 3.88
CA ASN A 350 -15.02 25.90 2.92
C ASN A 350 -15.37 24.93 1.78
N LEU A 351 -16.55 24.30 1.83
CA LEU A 351 -17.06 23.35 0.83
C LEU A 351 -17.13 23.90 -0.61
N PHE A 352 -17.30 25.22 -0.80
CA PHE A 352 -17.35 25.81 -2.14
C PHE A 352 -15.99 25.87 -2.84
N LEU A 353 -14.89 25.96 -2.07
CA LEU A 353 -13.52 26.01 -2.60
C LEU A 353 -12.74 24.71 -2.35
N LYS A 354 -13.16 23.92 -1.35
CA LYS A 354 -12.58 22.64 -0.91
C LYS A 354 -13.72 21.70 -0.55
N ASN A 355 -14.32 21.05 -1.54
CA ASN A 355 -15.47 20.15 -1.36
C ASN A 355 -15.14 18.91 -0.47
N CYS A 356 -16.16 18.14 -0.09
CA CYS A 356 -16.03 16.88 0.65
C CYS A 356 -15.01 15.90 0.01
N GLU A 357 -14.83 16.00 -1.31
CA GLU A 357 -13.87 15.18 -2.06
C GLU A 357 -12.42 15.53 -1.72
N HIS A 358 -12.07 16.82 -1.64
CA HIS A 358 -10.75 17.24 -1.20
C HIS A 358 -10.43 16.70 0.19
N PHE A 359 -11.39 16.77 1.11
CA PHE A 359 -11.22 16.21 2.45
C PHE A 359 -10.93 14.71 2.41
N ALA A 360 -11.76 13.95 1.68
CA ALA A 360 -11.60 12.50 1.57
C ALA A 360 -10.26 12.12 0.92
N ASN A 361 -9.87 12.80 -0.16
CA ASN A 361 -8.61 12.56 -0.86
C ASN A 361 -7.37 12.96 -0.03
N LYS A 362 -7.43 14.04 0.76
CA LYS A 362 -6.34 14.38 1.68
C LYS A 362 -6.12 13.31 2.74
N LEU A 363 -7.21 12.79 3.31
CA LEU A 363 -7.15 11.73 4.30
C LEU A 363 -6.62 10.43 3.70
N MET A 364 -7.22 9.98 2.60
CA MET A 364 -6.96 8.64 2.04
C MET A 364 -5.75 8.58 1.10
N ARG A 365 -5.60 9.60 0.26
CA ARG A 365 -4.60 9.62 -0.83
C ARG A 365 -3.43 10.55 -0.55
N GLY A 366 -3.58 11.48 0.39
CA GLY A 366 -2.56 12.50 0.67
C GLY A 366 -2.40 13.53 -0.45
N VAL A 367 -3.43 13.71 -1.27
CA VAL A 367 -3.43 14.69 -2.36
C VAL A 367 -4.62 15.62 -2.22
N GLU A 368 -4.40 16.91 -2.48
CA GLU A 368 -5.43 17.95 -2.46
C GLU A 368 -6.13 18.06 -3.82
N PHE A 369 -6.97 17.08 -4.18
CA PHE A 369 -7.66 17.03 -5.48
C PHE A 369 -9.19 16.89 -5.35
N SER A 370 -9.92 17.53 -6.29
CA SER A 370 -11.37 17.45 -6.49
C SER A 370 -11.70 17.45 -7.98
N GLU A 371 -12.64 16.61 -8.39
CA GLU A 371 -13.19 16.60 -9.74
C GLU A 371 -14.24 17.69 -9.96
N GLN A 372 -14.89 18.17 -8.90
CA GLN A 372 -16.04 19.08 -8.98
C GLN A 372 -15.65 20.55 -9.20
N VAL A 373 -14.50 21.00 -8.68
CA VAL A 373 -14.05 22.40 -8.81
C VAL A 373 -13.19 22.57 -10.08
N GLY A 374 -13.86 22.52 -11.24
CA GLY A 374 -13.45 23.15 -12.51
C GLY A 374 -12.27 22.56 -13.28
N ASN A 375 -12.51 22.10 -14.53
CA ASN A 375 -11.51 21.84 -15.59
C ASN A 375 -10.37 20.87 -15.27
N ALA A 376 -10.37 20.25 -14.09
CA ALA A 376 -9.34 19.36 -13.65
C ALA A 376 -9.38 18.02 -14.38
N ARG A 377 -10.49 17.52 -14.91
CA ARG A 377 -10.44 16.28 -15.73
C ARG A 377 -9.59 16.46 -16.99
N MET A 378 -9.65 17.63 -17.64
CA MET A 378 -8.76 18.01 -18.75
C MET A 378 -7.37 18.42 -18.23
N ARG A 379 -7.21 19.12 -17.11
CA ARG A 379 -5.87 19.32 -16.50
C ARG A 379 -5.32 18.09 -15.78
N PHE A 380 -6.05 17.00 -15.67
CA PHE A 380 -5.63 15.74 -15.06
C PHE A 380 -5.26 14.79 -16.20
N LEU A 381 -6.08 14.69 -17.23
CA LEU A 381 -5.72 13.94 -18.44
C LEU A 381 -4.65 14.66 -19.31
N SER A 382 -4.62 16.00 -19.36
CA SER A 382 -3.59 16.78 -20.09
C SER A 382 -2.50 17.39 -19.19
N GLY A 383 -2.76 17.61 -17.91
CA GLY A 383 -1.81 18.27 -16.97
C GLY A 383 -1.36 17.41 -15.78
N VAL A 384 -2.07 16.34 -15.39
CA VAL A 384 -1.51 15.17 -14.64
C VAL A 384 -0.91 14.18 -15.61
N GLY A 385 -1.15 14.41 -16.89
CA GLY A 385 -0.09 14.24 -17.83
C GLY A 385 1.20 14.97 -17.39
N GLU A 386 1.31 16.28 -17.57
CA GLU A 386 2.59 16.98 -17.33
C GLU A 386 3.14 16.95 -15.88
N LEU A 387 2.30 16.99 -14.85
CA LEU A 387 2.65 16.79 -13.41
C LEU A 387 2.97 15.31 -13.10
N PHE A 388 2.29 14.40 -13.80
CA PHE A 388 2.55 12.97 -13.91
C PHE A 388 3.89 12.54 -14.49
N THR A 389 4.24 13.14 -15.63
CA THR A 389 5.52 12.94 -16.32
C THR A 389 6.67 13.42 -15.46
N ASN A 390 6.41 14.36 -14.55
CA ASN A 390 7.42 14.98 -13.72
C ASN A 390 7.31 14.47 -12.27
N ASN A 391 7.69 13.21 -12.09
CA ASN A 391 8.29 12.61 -10.89
C ASN A 391 7.35 12.25 -9.71
N LEU A 392 7.40 10.98 -9.25
CA LEU A 392 6.84 10.55 -7.94
C LEU A 392 7.37 11.38 -6.76
N ARG A 393 8.44 12.16 -6.93
CA ARG A 393 8.90 13.16 -5.97
C ARG A 393 7.81 14.21 -5.67
N ASP A 394 7.04 14.61 -6.66
CA ASP A 394 5.96 15.58 -6.49
C ASP A 394 4.81 14.95 -5.70
N LEU A 395 4.45 13.69 -6.01
CA LEU A 395 3.47 12.94 -5.22
C LEU A 395 3.94 12.73 -3.77
N ALA A 396 5.21 12.36 -3.57
CA ALA A 396 5.79 12.18 -2.23
C ALA A 396 5.80 13.50 -1.44
N SER A 397 6.08 14.62 -2.12
CA SER A 397 6.01 15.97 -1.57
C SER A 397 4.59 16.33 -1.17
N GLU A 398 3.59 16.09 -2.03
CA GLU A 398 2.18 16.35 -1.72
C GLU A 398 1.65 15.50 -0.56
N ILE A 399 2.00 14.20 -0.53
CA ILE A 399 1.67 13.32 0.59
C ILE A 399 2.32 13.84 1.88
N SER A 400 3.58 14.27 1.82
CA SER A 400 4.30 14.81 2.98
C SER A 400 3.69 16.13 3.47
N LYS A 401 3.34 17.05 2.56
CA LYS A 401 2.62 18.29 2.89
C LYS A 401 1.29 18.01 3.56
N THR A 402 0.53 17.05 3.04
CA THR A 402 -0.76 16.67 3.61
C THR A 402 -0.61 16.01 4.98
N ASN A 403 0.40 15.16 5.16
CA ASN A 403 0.71 14.59 6.48
C ASN A 403 1.06 15.70 7.48
N TYR A 404 1.96 16.60 7.09
CA TYR A 404 2.32 17.76 7.88
C TYR A 404 1.10 18.61 8.25
N HIS A 405 0.19 18.88 7.31
CA HIS A 405 -1.07 19.60 7.56
C HIS A 405 -1.86 18.96 8.72
N PHE A 406 -2.17 17.66 8.64
CA PHE A 406 -2.94 16.99 9.68
C PHE A 406 -2.18 16.90 11.01
N GLU A 407 -0.87 16.61 10.97
CA GLU A 407 -0.03 16.50 12.16
C GLU A 407 0.05 17.81 12.96
N ASN A 408 -0.09 18.96 12.28
CA ASN A 408 -0.04 20.30 12.88
C ASN A 408 -1.42 20.95 13.05
N LEU A 409 -2.51 20.21 12.88
CA LEU A 409 -3.85 20.72 13.20
C LEU A 409 -3.95 21.13 14.68
N SER A 410 -4.43 22.33 14.94
CA SER A 410 -4.81 22.77 16.29
C SER A 410 -5.98 21.94 16.79
N LEU A 411 -5.74 21.14 17.83
CA LEU A 411 -6.75 20.31 18.44
C LEU A 411 -7.49 21.10 19.52
N ASN A 412 -8.82 21.20 19.42
CA ASN A 412 -9.64 21.76 20.49
C ASN A 412 -10.00 20.70 21.55
N LYS A 413 -9.90 19.42 21.19
CA LYS A 413 -10.17 18.27 22.06
C LYS A 413 -9.00 17.27 22.01
N PRO A 414 -7.78 17.65 22.43
CA PRO A 414 -6.62 16.76 22.35
C PRO A 414 -6.78 15.47 23.16
N TYR A 415 -7.54 15.52 24.27
CA TYR A 415 -7.82 14.36 25.12
C TYR A 415 -8.73 13.31 24.44
N GLU A 416 -9.49 13.68 23.40
CA GLU A 416 -10.35 12.73 22.66
C GLU A 416 -9.59 11.99 21.55
N LEU A 417 -8.38 12.43 21.18
CA LEU A 417 -7.67 11.92 20.01
C LEU A 417 -7.49 10.40 20.02
N GLU A 418 -6.99 9.84 21.12
CA GLU A 418 -6.79 8.38 21.23
C GLU A 418 -8.10 7.60 21.32
N SER A 419 -9.14 8.19 21.91
CA SER A 419 -10.49 7.62 21.90
C SER A 419 -11.03 7.56 20.47
N LYS A 420 -10.84 8.60 19.67
CA LYS A 420 -11.27 8.63 18.26
C LYS A 420 -10.48 7.67 17.37
N LYS A 421 -9.16 7.54 17.59
CA LYS A 421 -8.37 6.49 16.91
C LYS A 421 -8.90 5.09 17.24
N SER A 422 -9.17 4.82 18.52
CA SER A 422 -9.71 3.54 18.99
C SER A 422 -11.11 3.26 18.41
N GLU A 423 -11.97 4.27 18.35
CA GLU A 423 -13.30 4.19 17.75
C GLU A 423 -13.21 3.80 16.26
N ILE A 424 -12.37 4.49 15.47
CA ILE A 424 -12.18 4.19 14.05
C ILE A 424 -11.61 2.78 13.84
N ARG A 425 -10.59 2.38 14.65
CA ARG A 425 -10.01 1.04 14.61
C ARG A 425 -11.07 -0.03 14.87
N ARG A 426 -11.97 0.20 15.82
CA ARG A 426 -13.06 -0.73 16.14
C ARG A 426 -14.00 -0.92 14.96
N TYR A 427 -14.45 0.15 14.29
CA TYR A 427 -15.30 0.03 13.11
C TYR A 427 -14.63 -0.76 11.98
N LYS A 428 -13.34 -0.45 11.71
CA LYS A 428 -12.54 -1.17 10.73
C LYS A 428 -12.44 -2.66 11.05
N GLN A 429 -11.99 -2.99 12.27
CA GLN A 429 -11.77 -4.36 12.70
C GLN A 429 -13.07 -5.18 12.68
N GLU A 430 -14.19 -4.59 13.07
CA GLU A 430 -15.49 -5.26 13.00
C GLU A 430 -15.85 -5.62 11.56
N ALA A 431 -15.78 -4.66 10.63
CA ALA A 431 -16.06 -4.93 9.22
C ALA A 431 -15.09 -5.96 8.61
N GLU A 432 -13.80 -5.90 8.95
CA GLU A 432 -12.81 -6.90 8.53
C GLU A 432 -13.13 -8.30 9.08
N ARG A 433 -13.57 -8.40 10.34
CA ARG A 433 -14.02 -9.68 10.92
C ARG A 433 -15.22 -10.25 10.19
N GLN A 434 -16.21 -9.41 9.87
CA GLN A 434 -17.39 -9.87 9.16
C GLN A 434 -17.06 -10.26 7.71
N ILE A 435 -16.10 -9.59 7.05
CA ILE A 435 -15.59 -9.98 5.72
C ILE A 435 -14.91 -11.35 5.83
N ALA A 436 -14.10 -11.56 6.87
CA ALA A 436 -13.43 -12.82 7.09
C ALA A 436 -14.39 -13.98 7.36
N GLN A 437 -15.55 -13.74 7.97
CA GLN A 437 -16.54 -14.80 8.23
C GLN A 437 -17.19 -15.37 6.96
N VAL A 438 -17.27 -14.59 5.88
CA VAL A 438 -17.94 -15.00 4.63
C VAL A 438 -16.95 -15.43 3.54
N LEU A 439 -15.68 -15.02 3.64
CA LEU A 439 -14.63 -15.44 2.72
C LEU A 439 -14.22 -16.89 2.99
N GLN A 440 -13.83 -17.62 1.94
CA GLN A 440 -13.24 -18.95 2.12
C GLN A 440 -12.02 -18.82 3.05
N PRO A 441 -11.83 -19.76 4.00
CA PRO A 441 -10.77 -19.65 5.00
C PRO A 441 -9.37 -19.40 4.41
N THR A 442 -9.10 -19.97 3.24
CA THR A 442 -7.84 -19.85 2.50
C THR A 442 -7.56 -18.41 2.02
N TRP A 443 -8.59 -17.66 1.64
CA TRP A 443 -8.43 -16.26 1.20
C TRP A 443 -8.22 -15.28 2.34
N ASN A 444 -8.67 -15.62 3.55
CA ASN A 444 -8.39 -14.84 4.77
C ASN A 444 -7.06 -15.22 5.41
N HIS A 445 -6.59 -16.45 5.16
CA HIS A 445 -5.31 -16.93 5.66
C HIS A 445 -4.21 -16.00 5.17
N ARG A 446 -3.52 -15.31 6.08
CA ARG A 446 -2.33 -14.53 5.73
C ARG A 446 -1.18 -15.50 5.55
N PHE A 447 -0.33 -15.28 4.56
CA PHE A 447 0.89 -16.06 4.44
C PHE A 447 1.71 -15.87 5.71
N ASN A 448 2.03 -16.96 6.41
CA ASN A 448 2.79 -16.90 7.66
C ASN A 448 4.21 -16.36 7.44
N ARG A 449 4.69 -16.43 6.20
CA ARG A 449 5.95 -15.91 5.69
C ARG A 449 5.85 -15.70 4.19
N ASN A 450 6.80 -14.96 3.62
CA ASN A 450 6.92 -14.87 2.18
C ASN A 450 7.21 -16.25 1.59
N VAL A 451 6.46 -16.64 0.56
CA VAL A 451 6.64 -17.91 -0.15
C VAL A 451 7.32 -17.62 -1.47
N TYR A 452 8.57 -18.05 -1.62
CA TYR A 452 9.41 -17.75 -2.77
C TYR A 452 9.53 -18.96 -3.71
N PHE A 453 9.45 -18.70 -5.00
CA PHE A 453 9.48 -19.71 -6.05
C PHE A 453 10.42 -19.27 -7.17
N VAL A 454 11.31 -20.17 -7.60
CA VAL A 454 12.15 -20.03 -8.80
C VAL A 454 11.86 -21.25 -9.67
N PRO A 455 11.10 -21.09 -10.76
CA PRO A 455 10.79 -22.20 -11.65
C PRO A 455 12.07 -22.80 -12.24
N ASN A 456 12.15 -24.13 -12.30
CA ASN A 456 13.32 -24.84 -12.88
C ASN A 456 13.35 -24.80 -14.42
N SER A 457 12.24 -24.40 -15.05
CA SER A 457 12.06 -24.32 -16.51
C SER A 457 11.24 -23.09 -16.87
N ASP A 458 11.02 -22.89 -18.16
CA ASP A 458 10.22 -21.80 -18.72
C ASP A 458 8.76 -21.85 -18.22
N CYS A 459 8.48 -21.18 -17.10
CA CYS A 459 7.12 -21.05 -16.56
C CYS A 459 6.46 -19.78 -17.11
N LYS A 460 5.16 -19.85 -17.41
CA LYS A 460 4.34 -18.72 -17.90
C LYS A 460 2.94 -18.77 -17.32
N ILE A 461 2.20 -17.67 -17.40
CA ILE A 461 0.78 -17.64 -17.07
C ILE A 461 0.02 -18.04 -18.34
N SER A 462 -0.40 -19.30 -18.40
CA SER A 462 -1.17 -19.87 -19.52
C SER A 462 -2.66 -19.56 -19.42
#